data_AF-A0A561UKP8-F1
#
_entry.id   AF-A0A561UKP8-F1
#
_cell.length_a   1.000
_cell.length_b   1.000
_cell.length_c   1.000
_cell.angle_alpha   90.00
_cell.angle_beta   90.00
_cell.angle_gamma   90.00
#
_symmetry.space_group_name_H-M   'P 1'
#
loop_
_entity.id
_entity.type
_entity.pdbx_description
1 polymer ?
#
loop_
_entity_poly.entity_id
_entity_poly.type
_entity_poly.pdbx_seq_one_letter_code
_entity_poly.pdbx_strand_id
1 'polypeptide(L)'
;MYRAGDVADVSLELPGLPGWTVPATALVLADIPGEQLLLFVARDPAAGPGMHATGPVNTWASGLAVERPVTTGPAVARILLGRITEHHPIPGDMIERAHTQLATHLAARASTPLDVEHLGLLDVAMAAVADHRRAVTEAEQHRDRIVRRLRAGGVRPADIVRPGLSSSRIGQIAPSGEKISA
;
A
#
# COMPACT_ATOMS: atom_id res chain seq x y z
N MET A 1 20.68 2.71 20.97
CA MET A 1 19.66 1.66 20.77
C MET A 1 18.33 2.27 21.16
N TYR A 2 17.34 2.24 20.26
CA TYR A 2 16.00 2.76 20.55
C TYR A 2 15.31 1.88 21.59
N ARG A 3 14.49 2.48 22.44
CA ARG A 3 13.72 1.81 23.49
C ARG A 3 12.26 2.20 23.37
N ALA A 4 11.39 1.33 23.88
CA ALA A 4 9.97 1.65 24.03
C ALA A 4 9.82 2.97 24.82
N GLY A 5 9.07 3.92 24.26
CA GLY A 5 8.86 5.27 24.79
C GLY A 5 9.74 6.34 24.14
N ASP A 6 10.81 5.97 23.42
CA ASP A 6 11.65 6.95 22.74
C ASP A 6 10.89 7.61 21.59
N VAL A 7 10.98 8.92 21.49
CA VAL A 7 10.52 9.68 20.33
C VAL A 7 11.73 10.13 19.52
N ALA A 8 11.68 9.90 18.22
CA ALA A 8 12.77 10.20 17.31
C ALA A 8 12.30 11.01 16.10
N ASP A 9 13.16 11.90 15.64
CA ASP A 9 13.04 12.48 14.31
C ASP A 9 13.26 11.37 13.28
N VAL A 10 12.35 11.25 12.31
CA VAL A 10 12.46 10.24 11.25
C VAL A 10 12.25 10.86 9.87
N SER A 11 12.84 10.23 8.87
CA SER A 11 12.67 10.61 7.46
C SER A 11 12.07 9.45 6.69
N LEU A 12 10.93 9.68 6.05
CA LEU A 12 10.17 8.67 5.33
C LEU A 12 10.51 8.71 3.83
N GLU A 13 11.07 7.63 3.31
CA GLU A 13 11.33 7.47 1.87
C GLU A 13 10.12 6.85 1.18
N LEU A 14 9.61 7.50 0.12
CA LEU A 14 8.43 7.04 -0.60
C LEU A 14 8.81 6.06 -1.73
N PRO A 15 7.98 5.03 -2.01
CA PRO A 15 8.20 4.13 -3.12
C PRO A 15 8.26 4.88 -4.47
N GLY A 16 9.26 4.56 -5.28
CA GLY A 16 9.42 5.17 -6.62
C GLY A 16 10.03 6.57 -6.64
N LEU A 17 10.39 7.14 -5.49
CA LEU A 17 11.01 8.48 -5.37
C LEU A 17 12.33 8.41 -4.58
N PRO A 18 13.38 7.74 -5.11
CA PRO A 18 14.64 7.59 -4.40
C PRO A 18 15.30 8.94 -4.13
N GLY A 19 15.80 9.13 -2.92
CA GLY A 19 16.45 10.38 -2.47
C GLY A 19 15.50 11.48 -2.00
N TRP A 20 14.18 11.33 -2.20
CA TRP A 20 13.18 12.21 -1.63
C TRP A 20 12.66 11.64 -0.30
N THR A 21 12.76 12.43 0.76
CA THR A 21 12.29 12.05 2.09
C THR A 21 11.30 13.06 2.66
N VAL A 22 10.30 12.58 3.37
CA VAL A 22 9.36 13.41 4.13
C VAL A 22 9.74 13.36 5.61
N PRO A 23 10.04 14.51 6.26
CA PRO A 23 10.33 14.53 7.69
C PRO A 23 9.06 14.20 8.50
N ALA A 24 9.24 13.48 9.60
CA ALA A 24 8.20 13.11 10.54
C ALA A 24 8.80 12.83 11.92
N THR A 25 7.93 12.51 12.88
CA THR A 25 8.33 12.07 14.21
C THR A 25 7.77 10.69 14.46
N ALA A 26 8.55 9.81 15.10
CA ALA A 26 8.12 8.47 15.46
C ALA A 26 8.26 8.22 16.96
N LEU A 27 7.20 7.72 17.59
CA LEU A 27 7.23 7.12 18.92
C LEU A 27 7.51 5.62 18.77
N VAL A 28 8.54 5.14 19.46
CA VAL A 28 8.88 3.72 19.55
C VAL A 28 7.95 3.06 20.55
N LEU A 29 7.09 2.17 20.08
CA LEU A 29 6.09 1.49 20.91
C LEU A 29 6.64 0.20 21.52
N ALA A 30 7.44 -0.54 20.74
CA ALA A 30 8.08 -1.75 21.22
C ALA A 30 9.36 -2.02 20.43
N ASP A 31 10.35 -2.57 21.14
CA ASP A 31 11.50 -3.24 20.55
C ASP A 31 11.23 -4.74 20.63
N ILE A 32 10.93 -5.37 19.50
CA ILE A 32 10.59 -6.79 19.44
C ILE A 32 11.90 -7.57 19.27
N PRO A 33 12.20 -8.53 20.16
CA PRO A 33 13.41 -9.34 20.06
C PRO A 33 13.54 -9.98 18.67
N GLY A 34 14.63 -9.70 17.95
CA GLY A 34 14.81 -10.10 16.55
C GLY A 34 14.93 -8.94 15.55
N GLU A 35 15.33 -7.74 16.02
CA GLU A 35 15.64 -6.54 15.22
C GLU A 35 14.42 -5.81 14.63
N GLN A 36 13.22 -5.98 15.17
CA GLN A 36 12.03 -5.27 14.66
C GLN A 36 11.59 -4.15 15.60
N LEU A 37 11.27 -2.99 15.02
CA LEU A 37 10.67 -1.89 15.77
C LEU A 37 9.21 -1.73 15.41
N LEU A 38 8.37 -1.62 16.44
CA LEU A 38 7.01 -1.16 16.32
C LEU A 38 6.97 0.36 16.57
N LEU A 39 6.46 1.12 15.60
CA LEU A 39 6.48 2.57 15.60
C LEU A 39 5.07 3.14 15.43
N PHE A 40 4.78 4.24 16.10
CA PHE A 40 3.73 5.18 15.72
C PHE A 40 4.38 6.41 15.10
N VAL A 41 4.10 6.65 13.82
CA VAL A 41 4.68 7.75 13.04
C VAL A 41 3.63 8.83 12.85
N ALA A 42 3.89 10.02 13.41
CA ALA A 42 3.10 11.21 13.17
C ALA A 42 3.86 12.11 12.18
N ARG A 43 3.24 12.35 11.02
CA ARG A 43 3.53 13.57 10.27
C ARG A 43 2.83 14.70 11.03
N ASP A 44 3.42 15.88 11.05
CA ASP A 44 2.92 17.14 11.64
C ASP A 44 1.41 17.06 12.03
N PRO A 45 0.99 17.37 13.27
CA PRO A 45 -0.41 17.30 13.68
C PRO A 45 -1.41 18.00 12.73
N ALA A 46 -0.97 18.95 11.89
CA ALA A 46 -1.79 19.56 10.84
C ALA A 46 -2.02 18.69 9.58
N ALA A 47 -1.22 17.65 9.35
CA ALA A 47 -1.14 16.89 8.10
C ALA A 47 -1.96 15.59 8.07
N GLY A 48 -2.67 15.24 9.15
CA GLY A 48 -3.58 14.10 9.22
C GLY A 48 -3.30 13.12 10.37
N PRO A 49 -4.07 12.01 10.47
CA PRO A 49 -3.86 11.01 11.51
C PRO A 49 -2.52 10.29 11.30
N GLY A 50 -1.80 10.03 12.40
CA GLY A 50 -0.57 9.24 12.38
C GLY A 50 -0.79 7.80 11.90
N MET A 51 0.30 7.10 11.59
CA MET A 51 0.29 5.73 11.09
C MET A 51 1.11 4.81 11.99
N HIS A 52 0.74 3.53 12.07
CA HIS A 52 1.58 2.52 12.69
C HIS A 52 2.50 1.90 11.64
N ALA A 53 3.72 1.57 12.04
CA ALA A 53 4.70 0.91 11.20
C ALA A 53 5.44 -0.18 11.97
N THR A 54 5.76 -1.29 11.30
CA THR A 54 6.67 -2.31 11.85
C THR A 54 7.58 -2.87 10.77
N GLY A 55 8.81 -3.21 11.14
CA GLY A 55 9.75 -3.86 10.22
C GLY A 55 11.14 -4.04 10.82
N PRO A 56 12.00 -4.76 10.08
CA PRO A 56 13.38 -5.00 10.49
C PRO A 56 14.21 -3.70 10.46
N VAL A 57 15.06 -3.54 11.46
CA VAL A 57 16.02 -2.45 11.59
C VAL A 57 17.36 -2.89 11.04
N ASN A 58 17.81 -2.21 10.00
CA ASN A 58 19.12 -2.42 9.40
C ASN A 58 20.01 -1.19 9.60
N THR A 59 21.32 -1.44 9.64
CA THR A 59 22.32 -0.37 9.67
C THR A 59 22.78 -0.04 8.25
N TRP A 60 22.72 1.23 7.89
CA TRP A 60 23.10 1.78 6.59
C TRP A 60 24.21 2.82 6.76
N ALA A 61 24.83 3.23 5.63
CA ALA A 61 25.82 4.31 5.62
C ALA A 61 25.28 5.64 6.20
N SER A 62 23.97 5.86 6.13
CA SER A 62 23.27 7.05 6.65
C SER A 62 22.74 6.90 8.08
N GLY A 63 22.95 5.75 8.75
CA GLY A 63 22.42 5.46 10.08
C GLY A 63 21.49 4.24 10.13
N LEU A 64 20.62 4.19 11.13
CA LEU A 64 19.65 3.10 11.30
C LEU A 64 18.40 3.36 10.46
N ALA A 65 17.82 2.31 9.89
CA ALA A 65 16.59 2.42 9.12
C ALA A 65 15.69 1.20 9.32
N VAL A 66 14.38 1.43 9.37
CA VAL A 66 13.38 0.36 9.22
C VAL A 66 13.18 0.12 7.73
N GLU A 67 13.59 -1.05 7.26
CA GLU A 67 13.52 -1.40 5.84
C GLU A 67 12.19 -2.02 5.47
N ARG A 68 11.62 -1.53 4.36
CA ARG A 68 10.35 -2.01 3.82
C ARG A 68 9.35 -2.18 4.96
N PRO A 69 9.00 -1.14 5.73
CA PRO A 69 8.05 -1.29 6.82
C PRO A 69 6.69 -1.78 6.32
N VAL A 70 5.99 -2.55 7.15
CA VAL A 70 4.53 -2.69 7.04
C VAL A 70 3.93 -1.46 7.69
N THR A 71 3.03 -0.78 7.00
CA THR A 71 2.40 0.45 7.49
C THR A 71 0.87 0.34 7.41
N THR A 72 0.17 0.95 8.37
CA THR A 72 -1.30 1.11 8.30
C THR A 72 -1.71 2.31 7.42
N GLY A 73 -0.75 3.18 7.11
CA GLY A 73 -0.91 4.37 6.27
C GLY A 73 -0.27 4.21 4.87
N PRO A 74 0.14 5.32 4.23
CA PRO A 74 0.74 5.27 2.89
C PRO A 74 1.97 4.36 2.86
N ALA A 75 2.17 3.66 1.74
CA ALA A 75 3.33 2.80 1.57
C ALA A 75 4.62 3.59 1.70
N VAL A 76 5.54 3.08 2.52
CA VAL A 76 6.87 3.66 2.76
C VAL A 76 7.92 2.64 2.35
N ALA A 77 8.92 3.07 1.58
CA ALA A 77 10.04 2.22 1.18
C ALA A 77 10.99 1.97 2.35
N ARG A 78 11.33 3.04 3.09
CA ARG A 78 12.24 3.03 4.25
C ARG A 78 11.86 4.13 5.25
N ILE A 79 12.06 3.86 6.54
CA ILE A 79 11.98 4.86 7.61
C ILE A 79 13.39 5.04 8.15
N LEU A 80 14.03 6.16 7.84
CA LEU A 80 15.34 6.51 8.37
C LEU A 80 15.17 7.01 9.80
N LEU A 81 15.86 6.38 10.75
CA LEU A 81 15.77 6.70 12.16
C LEU A 81 16.84 7.74 12.52
N GLY A 82 16.39 8.89 13.03
CA GLY A 82 17.23 10.02 13.41
C GLY A 82 17.42 10.15 14.92
N ARG A 83 17.68 11.36 15.40
CA ARG A 83 17.99 11.59 16.82
C ARG A 83 16.76 11.33 17.69
N ILE A 84 16.96 10.71 18.85
CA ILE A 84 15.96 10.68 19.92
C ILE A 84 15.83 12.09 20.49
N THR A 85 14.63 12.65 20.44
CA THR A 85 14.32 14.01 20.90
C THR A 85 13.81 14.02 22.33
N GLU A 86 13.04 13.00 22.72
CA GLU A 86 12.37 12.91 24.02
C GLU A 86 11.98 11.47 24.34
N HIS A 87 11.46 11.24 25.54
CA HIS A 87 10.98 9.94 25.99
C HIS A 87 9.60 10.12 26.63
N HIS A 88 8.59 9.43 26.10
CA HIS A 88 7.20 9.52 26.53
C HIS A 88 6.68 8.17 27.04
N PRO A 89 5.83 8.17 28.08
CA PRO A 89 5.13 6.96 28.47
C PRO A 89 4.20 6.52 27.34
N ILE A 90 4.23 5.23 27.01
CA ILE A 90 3.35 4.65 26.00
C ILE A 90 1.97 4.41 26.64
N PRO A 91 0.87 4.92 26.06
CA PRO A 91 -0.48 4.59 26.51
C PRO A 91 -0.71 3.07 26.46
N GLY A 92 -1.31 2.50 27.51
CA GLY A 92 -1.39 1.05 27.69
C GLY A 92 -2.11 0.30 26.57
N ASP A 93 -3.02 0.95 25.85
CA ASP A 93 -3.79 0.39 24.74
C ASP A 93 -3.13 0.60 23.36
N MET A 94 -2.09 1.42 23.26
CA MET A 94 -1.50 1.82 21.98
C MET A 94 -0.76 0.67 21.29
N ILE A 95 -0.07 -0.18 22.06
CA ILE A 95 0.64 -1.35 21.53
C ILE A 95 -0.36 -2.38 20.96
N GLU A 96 -1.40 -2.71 21.72
CA GLU A 96 -2.44 -3.64 21.30
C GLU A 96 -3.17 -3.14 20.04
N ARG A 97 -3.49 -1.84 20.00
CA ARG A 97 -4.09 -1.19 18.83
C ARG A 97 -3.17 -1.27 17.61
N ALA A 98 -1.88 -0.99 17.78
CA ALA A 98 -0.90 -1.04 16.71
C ALA A 98 -0.79 -2.46 16.13
N HIS A 99 -0.71 -3.49 16.98
CA HIS A 99 -0.71 -4.89 16.56
C HIS A 99 -1.99 -5.25 15.80
N THR A 100 -3.17 -4.90 16.35
CA THR A 100 -4.46 -5.18 15.71
C THR A 100 -4.55 -4.55 14.32
N GLN A 101 -4.13 -3.28 14.19
CA GLN A 101 -4.19 -2.60 12.91
C GLN A 101 -3.16 -3.13 11.91
N LEU A 102 -1.96 -3.50 12.36
CA LEU A 102 -0.92 -4.04 11.49
C LEU A 102 -1.14 -5.50 11.11
N ALA A 103 -1.88 -6.29 11.89
CA ALA A 103 -2.14 -7.71 11.63
C ALA A 103 -2.71 -7.97 10.22
N THR A 104 -3.69 -7.17 9.79
CA THR A 104 -4.29 -7.26 8.45
C THR A 104 -3.26 -7.01 7.34
N HIS A 105 -2.29 -6.13 7.57
CA HIS A 105 -1.25 -5.79 6.59
C HIS A 105 -0.06 -6.77 6.62
N LEU A 106 0.26 -7.34 7.78
CA LEU A 106 1.29 -8.37 7.94
C LEU A 106 0.87 -9.69 7.28
N ALA A 107 -0.40 -10.08 7.45
CA ALA A 107 -0.98 -11.28 6.82
C ALA A 107 -0.89 -11.24 5.29
N ALA A 108 -0.97 -10.04 4.68
CA ALA A 108 -0.85 -9.87 3.24
C ALA A 108 0.59 -10.00 2.70
N ARG A 109 1.60 -10.15 3.58
CA ARG A 109 3.02 -9.98 3.22
C ARG A 109 3.91 -11.20 3.51
N ALA A 110 3.49 -12.12 4.37
CA ALA A 110 4.39 -13.11 4.92
C ALA A 110 4.84 -14.16 3.88
N SER A 111 6.16 -14.35 3.83
CA SER A 111 6.92 -15.39 3.12
C SER A 111 7.26 -16.58 4.04
N THR A 112 6.54 -16.73 5.16
CA THR A 112 6.61 -17.90 6.03
C THR A 112 5.74 -19.03 5.47
N PRO A 113 6.06 -20.30 5.77
CA PRO A 113 5.16 -21.41 5.43
C PRO A 113 3.79 -21.15 6.05
N LEU A 114 2.73 -21.22 5.25
CA LEU A 114 1.35 -21.15 5.73
C LEU A 114 1.13 -22.29 6.74
N ASP A 115 0.85 -21.94 8.00
CA ASP A 115 0.36 -22.91 8.98
C ASP A 115 -1.18 -22.92 9.04
N VAL A 116 -1.75 -23.82 9.87
CA VAL A 116 -3.19 -24.07 9.96
C VAL A 116 -3.97 -22.83 10.42
N GLU A 117 -3.37 -21.96 11.23
CA GLU A 117 -4.06 -20.77 11.75
C GLU A 117 -4.20 -19.67 10.68
N HIS A 118 -3.40 -19.74 9.61
CA HIS A 118 -3.46 -18.84 8.45
C HIS A 118 -4.52 -19.24 7.40
N LEU A 119 -5.14 -20.44 7.50
CA LEU A 119 -6.09 -20.92 6.49
C LEU A 119 -7.36 -20.07 6.37
N GLY A 120 -7.86 -19.52 7.48
CA GLY A 120 -9.01 -18.62 7.45
C GLY A 120 -8.72 -17.30 6.75
N LEU A 121 -7.50 -16.76 6.92
CA LEU A 121 -7.04 -15.55 6.25
C LEU A 121 -6.77 -15.80 4.76
N LEU A 122 -6.26 -16.99 4.41
CA LEU A 122 -6.08 -17.41 3.02
C LEU A 122 -7.43 -17.54 2.30
N ASP A 123 -8.46 -18.08 2.95
CA ASP A 123 -9.80 -18.22 2.35
C ASP A 123 -10.41 -16.85 2.02
N VAL A 124 -10.30 -15.89 2.96
CA VAL A 124 -10.74 -14.50 2.74
C VAL A 124 -9.95 -13.82 1.61
N ALA A 125 -8.62 -13.99 1.59
CA ALA A 125 -7.79 -13.44 0.52
C ALA A 125 -8.10 -14.08 -0.84
N MET A 126 -8.34 -15.39 -0.88
CA MET A 126 -8.71 -16.12 -2.09
C MET A 126 -10.10 -15.72 -2.59
N ALA A 127 -11.06 -15.47 -1.70
CA ALA A 127 -12.36 -14.92 -2.05
C ALA A 127 -12.22 -13.53 -2.68
N ALA A 128 -11.41 -12.64 -2.09
CA ALA A 128 -11.14 -11.32 -2.65
C ALA A 128 -10.45 -11.38 -4.02
N VAL A 129 -9.51 -12.32 -4.22
CA VAL A 129 -8.87 -12.55 -5.52
C VAL A 129 -9.85 -13.12 -6.54
N ALA A 130 -10.73 -14.04 -6.13
CA ALA A 130 -11.76 -14.61 -6.99
C ALA A 130 -12.76 -13.52 -7.43
N ASP A 131 -13.19 -12.66 -6.51
CA ASP A 131 -14.05 -11.51 -6.80
C ASP A 131 -13.37 -10.51 -7.72
N HIS A 132 -12.08 -10.21 -7.50
CA HIS A 132 -11.32 -9.34 -8.39
C HIS A 132 -11.19 -9.93 -9.80
N ARG A 133 -10.87 -11.23 -9.92
CA ARG A 133 -10.80 -11.92 -11.22
C ARG A 133 -12.15 -11.97 -11.91
N ARG A 134 -13.23 -12.16 -11.16
CA ARG A 134 -14.59 -12.11 -11.68
C ARG A 134 -14.91 -10.72 -12.22
N ALA A 135 -14.59 -9.66 -11.47
CA ALA A 135 -14.76 -8.27 -11.91
C ALA A 135 -13.92 -7.94 -13.17
N VAL A 136 -12.67 -8.43 -13.25
CA VAL A 136 -11.83 -8.29 -14.44
C VAL A 136 -12.43 -9.03 -15.63
N THR A 137 -12.88 -10.27 -15.44
CA THR A 137 -13.51 -11.08 -16.50
C THR A 137 -14.80 -10.41 -16.99
N GLU A 138 -15.62 -9.89 -16.09
CA GLU A 138 -16.83 -9.13 -16.42
C GLU A 138 -16.49 -7.84 -17.19
N ALA A 139 -15.42 -7.14 -16.81
CA ALA A 139 -14.93 -5.97 -17.53
C ALA A 139 -14.40 -6.32 -18.94
N GLU A 140 -13.68 -7.43 -19.10
CA GLU A 140 -13.21 -7.94 -20.40
C GLU A 140 -14.37 -8.39 -21.29
N GLN A 141 -15.34 -9.13 -20.75
CA GLN A 141 -16.54 -9.52 -21.50
C GLN A 141 -17.36 -8.29 -21.93
N HIS A 142 -17.44 -7.28 -21.06
CA HIS A 142 -18.09 -6.01 -21.38
C HIS A 142 -17.33 -5.24 -22.46
N ARG A 143 -16.00 -5.19 -22.38
CA ARG A 143 -15.12 -4.62 -23.42
C ARG A 143 -15.33 -5.35 -24.75
N ASP A 144 -15.30 -6.67 -24.76
CA ASP A 144 -15.41 -7.48 -25.97
C ASP A 144 -16.81 -7.36 -26.59
N ARG A 145 -17.86 -7.22 -25.77
CA ARG A 145 -19.22 -6.88 -26.23
C ARG A 145 -19.26 -5.51 -26.89
N ILE A 146 -18.61 -4.49 -26.30
CA ILE A 146 -18.50 -3.15 -26.88
C ILE A 146 -17.76 -3.22 -28.23
N VAL A 147 -16.61 -3.88 -28.28
CA VAL A 147 -15.81 -4.05 -29.51
C VAL A 147 -16.60 -4.76 -30.60
N ARG A 148 -17.34 -5.82 -30.26
CA ARG A 148 -18.19 -6.55 -31.20
C ARG A 148 -19.31 -5.67 -31.77
N ARG A 149 -19.96 -4.84 -30.93
CA ARG A 149 -21.00 -3.89 -31.36
C ARG A 149 -20.43 -2.76 -32.23
N LEU A 150 -19.24 -2.25 -31.90
CA LEU A 150 -18.53 -1.25 -32.70
C LEU A 150 -18.16 -1.82 -34.08
N ARG A 151 -17.59 -3.03 -34.14
CA ARG A 151 -17.22 -3.70 -35.40
C ARG A 151 -18.42 -4.06 -36.28
N ALA A 152 -19.56 -4.39 -35.67
CA ALA A 152 -20.81 -4.67 -36.40
C ALA A 152 -21.49 -3.40 -36.94
N GLY A 153 -20.91 -2.20 -36.73
CA GLY A 153 -21.45 -0.92 -37.21
C GLY A 153 -22.72 -0.45 -36.49
N GLY A 154 -23.15 -1.15 -35.43
CA GLY A 154 -24.42 -0.90 -34.74
C GLY A 154 -24.40 0.23 -33.71
N VAL A 155 -23.22 0.78 -33.38
CA VAL A 155 -23.05 1.85 -32.38
C VAL A 155 -21.82 2.68 -32.76
N ARG A 156 -21.88 4.01 -32.70
CA ARG A 156 -20.71 4.89 -32.92
C ARG A 156 -19.98 5.12 -31.58
N PRO A 157 -18.65 5.37 -31.57
CA PRO A 157 -17.91 5.63 -30.33
C PRO A 157 -18.50 6.75 -29.46
N ALA A 158 -19.14 7.75 -30.08
CA ALA A 158 -19.84 8.84 -29.41
C ALA A 158 -21.03 8.36 -28.55
N ASP A 159 -21.67 7.25 -28.92
CA ASP A 159 -22.87 6.72 -28.26
C ASP A 159 -22.54 5.90 -26.98
N ILE A 160 -21.25 5.69 -26.67
CA ILE A 160 -20.74 4.83 -25.58
C ILE A 160 -19.94 5.63 -24.54
N VAL A 161 -19.79 6.95 -24.73
CA VAL A 161 -19.02 7.82 -23.81
C VAL A 161 -19.70 7.89 -22.44
N ARG A 162 -18.92 7.66 -21.37
CA ARG A 162 -19.36 7.78 -19.97
C ARG A 162 -18.17 8.15 -19.07
N PRO A 163 -18.39 8.64 -17.83
CA PRO A 163 -17.31 8.98 -16.92
C PRO A 163 -16.30 7.82 -16.77
N GLY A 164 -15.01 8.10 -17.01
CA GLY A 164 -13.93 7.09 -17.01
C GLY A 164 -13.64 6.40 -18.35
N LEU A 165 -14.53 6.56 -19.35
CA LEU A 165 -14.41 5.97 -20.69
C LEU A 165 -14.52 7.07 -21.77
N SER A 166 -13.43 7.78 -22.04
CA SER A 166 -13.35 8.81 -23.08
C SER A 166 -13.38 8.20 -24.49
N SER A 167 -13.80 9.00 -25.49
CA SER A 167 -13.74 8.63 -26.91
C SER A 167 -12.33 8.19 -27.36
N SER A 168 -11.27 8.82 -26.81
CA SER A 168 -9.89 8.42 -27.09
C SER A 168 -9.54 7.02 -26.56
N ARG A 169 -10.00 6.66 -25.35
CA ARG A 169 -9.83 5.30 -24.80
C ARG A 169 -10.62 4.26 -25.58
N ILE A 170 -11.81 4.61 -26.07
CA ILE A 170 -12.63 3.74 -26.93
C ILE A 170 -11.90 3.45 -28.25
N GLY A 171 -11.26 4.46 -28.86
CA GLY A 171 -10.43 4.30 -30.06
C GLY A 171 -9.19 3.42 -29.87
N GLN A 172 -8.61 3.40 -28.66
CA GLN A 172 -7.49 2.51 -28.32
C GLN A 172 -7.92 1.05 -28.14
N ILE A 173 -9.16 0.80 -27.69
CA ILE A 173 -9.73 -0.53 -27.47
C ILE A 173 -10.16 -1.19 -28.79
N ALA A 174 -10.51 -0.40 -29.80
CA ALA A 174 -10.85 -0.85 -31.14
C ALA A 174 -9.92 -0.17 -32.17
N PRO A 175 -8.63 -0.54 -32.25
CA PRO A 175 -7.76 0.02 -33.28
C PRO A 175 -8.35 -0.32 -34.64
N SER A 176 -8.70 0.72 -35.39
CA SER A 176 -9.19 0.64 -36.76
C SER A 176 -8.12 0.00 -37.65
N GLY A 177 -8.14 -1.32 -37.73
CA GLY A 177 -7.43 -2.07 -38.75
C GLY A 177 -8.15 -1.94 -40.07
N GLU A 178 -8.25 -0.73 -40.61
CA GLU A 178 -8.57 -0.48 -42.02
C GLU A 178 -8.14 0.94 -42.36
N LYS A 179 -7.10 1.05 -43.20
CA LYS A 179 -6.84 2.29 -43.94
C LYS A 179 -8.06 2.51 -44.84
N ILE A 180 -8.90 3.47 -44.49
CA ILE A 180 -9.83 4.06 -45.46
C ILE A 180 -8.94 4.91 -46.37
N SER A 181 -8.52 4.32 -47.49
CA SER A 181 -8.02 5.07 -48.64
C SER A 181 -9.19 5.84 -49.27
N ALA A 182 -8.85 7.03 -49.77
CA ALA A 182 -9.72 8.04 -50.37
C ALA A 182 -10.69 7.51 -51.45
#